data_AF-A0A1H3FRW8-F1
#
_entry.id   AF-A0A1H3FRW8-F1
#
_cell.length_a   1.000
_cell.length_b   1.000
_cell.length_c   1.000
_cell.angle_alpha   90.00
_cell.angle_beta   90.00
_cell.angle_gamma   90.00
#
_symmetry.space_group_name_H-M   'P 1'
#
loop_
_entity.id
_entity.type
_entity.pdbx_description
1 polymer ?
#
loop_
_entity_poly.entity_id
_entity_poly.type
_entity_poly.pdbx_seq_one_letter_code
_entity_poly.pdbx_strand_id
1 'polypeptide(L)'
;MILGAIVGDIVGSVYEFDPVKDEKAVIFFKEGCTYTDDTVLTVAVADCLLHRGSYADYYLKYASRYPNAGYGRMFKLWLKFNGQRSIKSLGNGSAMRASPIGWACNEAEDLLREAEKSALPTHSDPEGIKGAQAVALAVFLARKGYLKEQIKREIERRFGYDLSRELEEIRPSYNFDATCPGSVPEALIGFLESDDFGDALRKAISLGGDADTQAAIAGAVAHAYYGGIPGEMVEKSRMLLPSEFVKIIDIFVNTYDVF
;
A
#
# COMPACT_ATOMS: atom_id res chain seq x y z
N MET A 1 -4.09 2.98 -10.96
CA MET A 1 -4.78 1.70 -10.61
C MET A 1 -4.08 0.95 -9.47
N ILE A 2 -4.68 -0.14 -8.95
CA ILE A 2 -4.12 -0.92 -7.82
C ILE A 2 -2.82 -1.67 -8.14
N LEU A 3 -2.47 -1.82 -9.43
CA LEU A 3 -1.20 -2.39 -9.88
C LEU A 3 0.03 -1.64 -9.35
N GLY A 4 -0.10 -0.35 -8.99
CA GLY A 4 1.03 0.42 -8.47
C GLY A 4 1.50 -0.13 -7.13
N ALA A 5 0.55 -0.48 -6.26
CA ALA A 5 0.83 -1.12 -4.98
C ALA A 5 1.47 -2.50 -5.18
N ILE A 6 0.93 -3.29 -6.09
CA ILE A 6 1.37 -4.66 -6.36
C ILE A 6 2.78 -4.71 -6.93
N VAL A 7 3.10 -3.79 -7.86
CA VAL A 7 4.46 -3.66 -8.39
C VAL A 7 5.43 -3.23 -7.29
N GLY A 8 5.01 -2.28 -6.43
CA GLY A 8 5.79 -1.85 -5.28
C GLY A 8 6.13 -2.99 -4.32
N ASP A 9 5.12 -3.72 -3.86
CA ASP A 9 5.26 -4.94 -3.04
C ASP A 9 6.28 -5.90 -3.66
N ILE A 10 6.03 -6.37 -4.89
CA ILE A 10 6.89 -7.36 -5.55
C ILE A 10 8.34 -6.89 -5.65
N VAL A 11 8.57 -5.62 -5.99
CA VAL A 11 9.92 -5.08 -6.15
C VAL A 11 10.60 -4.89 -4.79
N GLY A 12 9.85 -4.49 -3.75
CA GLY A 12 10.35 -4.27 -2.40
C GLY A 12 10.57 -5.56 -1.59
N SER A 13 9.92 -6.67 -1.94
CA SER A 13 9.88 -7.92 -1.15
C SER A 13 11.26 -8.48 -0.76
N VAL A 14 12.26 -8.36 -1.63
CA VAL A 14 13.63 -8.84 -1.36
C VAL A 14 14.40 -7.90 -0.44
N TYR A 15 14.05 -6.62 -0.43
CA TYR A 15 14.75 -5.57 0.31
C TYR A 15 14.31 -5.46 1.76
N GLU A 16 13.19 -6.09 2.13
CA GLU A 16 12.80 -6.27 3.55
C GLU A 16 13.86 -7.09 4.31
N PHE A 17 14.42 -8.11 3.65
CA PHE A 17 15.44 -9.02 4.23
C PHE A 17 16.88 -8.64 3.88
N ASP A 18 17.08 -7.86 2.81
CA ASP A 18 18.38 -7.35 2.35
C ASP A 18 18.31 -5.83 2.13
N PRO A 19 18.22 -5.02 3.21
CA PRO A 19 17.95 -3.59 3.10
C PRO A 19 19.08 -2.82 2.40
N VAL A 20 18.68 -1.87 1.56
CA VAL A 20 19.62 -0.94 0.89
C VAL A 20 19.36 0.50 1.33
N LYS A 21 20.44 1.29 1.36
CA LYS A 21 20.44 2.72 1.74
C LYS A 21 20.88 3.65 0.61
N ASP A 22 20.80 3.14 -0.62
CA ASP A 22 21.16 3.86 -1.84
C ASP A 22 20.13 3.53 -2.92
N GLU A 23 19.50 4.56 -3.49
CA GLU A 23 18.53 4.43 -4.57
C GLU A 23 19.13 3.71 -5.79
N LYS A 24 20.42 3.91 -6.06
CA LYS A 24 21.12 3.29 -7.20
C LYS A 24 21.35 1.80 -6.99
N ALA A 25 21.29 1.31 -5.76
CA ALA A 25 21.39 -0.11 -5.43
C ALA A 25 20.06 -0.87 -5.60
N VAL A 26 18.95 -0.15 -5.86
CA VAL A 26 17.64 -0.76 -6.08
C VAL A 26 17.55 -1.29 -7.52
N ILE A 27 17.44 -2.61 -7.63
CA ILE A 27 17.29 -3.37 -8.86
C ILE A 27 15.87 -3.91 -8.90
N PHE A 28 15.09 -3.48 -9.88
CA PHE A 28 13.72 -3.94 -10.02
C PHE A 28 13.66 -5.40 -10.47
N PHE A 29 12.76 -6.17 -9.85
CA PHE A 29 12.59 -7.60 -10.14
C PHE A 29 13.91 -8.39 -9.99
N LYS A 30 14.68 -8.09 -8.94
CA LYS A 30 15.82 -8.91 -8.50
C LYS A 30 15.35 -10.36 -8.28
N GLU A 31 16.25 -11.32 -8.49
CA GLU A 31 15.95 -12.73 -8.25
C GLU A 31 15.41 -12.92 -6.80
N GLY A 32 14.30 -13.64 -6.68
CA GLY A 32 13.59 -13.85 -5.41
C GLY A 32 12.43 -12.89 -5.15
N CYS A 33 12.23 -11.84 -5.98
CA CYS A 33 11.04 -10.99 -5.89
C CYS A 33 9.74 -11.81 -6.01
N THR A 34 8.80 -11.56 -5.12
CA THR A 34 7.47 -12.19 -5.09
C THR A 34 6.47 -11.24 -4.46
N TYR A 35 5.19 -11.43 -4.73
CA TYR A 35 4.14 -10.71 -4.01
C TYR A 35 4.06 -11.19 -2.55
N THR A 36 3.67 -10.30 -1.64
CA THR A 36 3.49 -10.59 -0.21
C THR A 36 2.04 -10.41 0.23
N ASP A 37 1.78 -10.33 1.54
CA ASP A 37 0.44 -10.08 2.07
C ASP A 37 -0.12 -8.72 1.69
N ASP A 38 0.73 -7.75 1.34
CA ASP A 38 0.38 -6.47 0.74
C ASP A 38 -0.51 -6.66 -0.49
N THR A 39 -0.02 -7.41 -1.48
CA THR A 39 -0.79 -7.75 -2.68
C THR A 39 -2.00 -8.60 -2.35
N VAL A 40 -1.85 -9.64 -1.52
CA VAL A 40 -2.97 -10.56 -1.20
C VAL A 40 -4.14 -9.77 -0.61
N LEU A 41 -3.86 -8.88 0.34
CA LEU A 41 -4.90 -8.11 1.01
C LEU A 41 -5.35 -6.90 0.17
N THR A 42 -4.51 -6.33 -0.68
CA THR A 42 -4.94 -5.33 -1.70
C THR A 42 -5.97 -5.93 -2.65
N VAL A 43 -5.72 -7.15 -3.15
CA VAL A 43 -6.67 -7.87 -4.00
C VAL A 43 -7.94 -8.23 -3.22
N ALA A 44 -7.83 -8.60 -1.94
CA ALA A 44 -8.99 -8.85 -1.09
C ALA A 44 -9.87 -7.61 -0.90
N VAL A 45 -9.27 -6.42 -0.69
CA VAL A 45 -10.01 -5.14 -0.61
C VAL A 45 -10.69 -4.83 -1.95
N ALA A 46 -9.99 -5.02 -3.07
CA ALA A 46 -10.55 -4.81 -4.40
C ALA A 46 -11.75 -5.75 -4.68
N ASP A 47 -11.61 -7.05 -4.39
CA ASP A 47 -12.68 -8.05 -4.55
C ASP A 47 -13.88 -7.73 -3.64
N CYS A 48 -13.62 -7.27 -2.40
CA CYS A 48 -14.66 -6.85 -1.47
C CYS A 48 -15.46 -5.65 -1.97
N LEU A 49 -14.78 -4.64 -2.52
CA LEU A 49 -15.42 -3.44 -3.08
C LEU A 49 -16.29 -3.77 -4.30
N LEU A 50 -15.81 -4.64 -5.19
CA LEU A 50 -16.56 -5.09 -6.38
C LEU A 50 -17.87 -5.79 -6.01
N HIS A 51 -17.87 -6.57 -4.93
CA HIS A 51 -19.00 -7.41 -4.54
C HIS A 51 -19.78 -6.89 -3.33
N ARG A 52 -19.37 -5.75 -2.76
CA ARG A 52 -19.97 -5.12 -1.55
C ARG A 52 -20.04 -6.09 -0.37
N GLY A 53 -18.92 -6.76 -0.12
CA GLY A 53 -18.78 -7.77 0.93
C GLY A 53 -18.38 -7.22 2.31
N SER A 54 -18.11 -8.15 3.23
CA SER A 54 -17.49 -7.87 4.52
C SER A 54 -15.97 -7.95 4.39
N TYR A 55 -15.25 -6.88 4.75
CA TYR A 55 -13.78 -6.88 4.73
C TYR A 55 -13.19 -8.03 5.55
N ALA A 56 -13.75 -8.34 6.72
CA ALA A 56 -13.29 -9.45 7.55
C ALA A 56 -13.39 -10.79 6.81
N ASP A 57 -14.51 -11.06 6.13
CA ASP A 57 -14.73 -12.31 5.41
C ASP A 57 -13.77 -12.45 4.23
N TYR A 58 -13.52 -11.35 3.52
CA TYR A 58 -12.59 -11.32 2.40
C TYR A 58 -11.14 -11.48 2.87
N TYR A 59 -10.74 -10.84 3.98
CA TYR A 59 -9.42 -11.07 4.55
C TYR A 59 -9.22 -12.51 4.99
N LEU A 60 -10.21 -13.14 5.64
CA LEU A 60 -10.16 -14.56 5.99
C LEU A 60 -10.06 -15.45 4.74
N LYS A 61 -10.94 -15.22 3.75
CA LYS A 61 -10.96 -15.96 2.48
C LYS A 61 -9.59 -15.96 1.81
N TYR A 62 -8.98 -14.79 1.65
CA TYR A 62 -7.70 -14.67 0.95
C TYR A 62 -6.54 -15.16 1.81
N ALA A 63 -6.49 -14.80 3.09
CA ALA A 63 -5.39 -15.21 3.95
C ALA A 63 -5.35 -16.72 4.22
N SER A 64 -6.51 -17.38 4.28
CA SER A 64 -6.58 -18.84 4.38
C SER A 64 -6.13 -19.57 3.11
N ARG A 65 -6.31 -18.96 1.93
CA ARG A 65 -5.87 -19.53 0.65
C ARG A 65 -4.38 -19.29 0.37
N TYR A 66 -3.85 -18.19 0.90
CA TYR A 66 -2.46 -17.78 0.75
C TYR A 66 -1.76 -17.60 2.10
N PRO A 67 -1.61 -18.67 2.91
CA PRO A 67 -1.17 -18.56 4.31
C PRO A 67 0.31 -18.15 4.47
N ASN A 68 1.12 -18.32 3.42
CA ASN A 68 2.57 -18.08 3.45
C ASN A 68 2.97 -16.73 2.84
N ALA A 69 2.04 -15.78 2.73
CA ALA A 69 2.27 -14.52 2.01
C ALA A 69 3.12 -13.49 2.78
N GLY A 70 3.30 -13.62 4.09
CA GLY A 70 4.14 -12.68 4.88
C GLY A 70 3.53 -12.25 6.20
N TYR A 71 2.19 -12.26 6.32
CA TYR A 71 1.40 -11.62 7.40
C TYR A 71 2.10 -11.30 8.72
N GLY A 72 1.99 -10.05 9.14
CA GLY A 72 2.44 -9.58 10.45
C GLY A 72 1.83 -10.35 11.63
N ARG A 73 2.55 -10.36 12.76
CA ARG A 73 2.19 -11.13 13.98
C ARG A 73 0.77 -10.86 14.48
N MET A 74 0.34 -9.60 14.47
CA MET A 74 -0.99 -9.20 14.96
C MET A 74 -2.11 -9.67 14.01
N PHE A 75 -1.86 -9.68 12.70
CA PHE A 75 -2.78 -10.24 11.71
C PHE A 75 -2.88 -11.76 11.83
N LYS A 76 -1.74 -12.47 12.00
CA LYS A 76 -1.73 -13.92 12.28
C LYS A 76 -2.53 -14.25 13.55
N LEU A 77 -2.45 -13.41 14.58
CA LEU A 77 -3.27 -13.56 15.78
C LEU A 77 -4.77 -13.39 15.49
N TRP A 78 -5.15 -12.41 14.68
CA TRP A 78 -6.53 -12.22 14.22
C TRP A 78 -7.07 -13.45 13.47
N LEU A 79 -6.28 -13.98 12.53
CA LEU A 79 -6.62 -15.19 11.77
C LEU A 79 -6.82 -16.41 12.67
N LYS A 80 -5.98 -16.60 13.68
CA LYS A 80 -6.09 -17.71 14.65
C LYS A 80 -7.44 -17.73 15.38
N PHE A 81 -8.08 -16.57 15.52
CA PHE A 81 -9.42 -16.44 16.11
C PHE A 81 -10.53 -16.28 15.06
N ASN A 82 -10.29 -16.71 13.81
CA ASN A 82 -11.25 -16.63 12.70
C ASN A 82 -11.86 -15.23 12.54
N GLY A 83 -11.04 -14.20 12.79
CA GLY A 83 -11.46 -12.81 12.69
C GLY A 83 -12.45 -12.30 13.74
N GLN A 84 -12.80 -13.11 14.74
CA GLN A 84 -13.77 -12.76 15.77
C GLN A 84 -13.18 -11.90 16.90
N ARG A 85 -11.85 -11.84 17.00
CA ARG A 85 -11.16 -11.09 18.05
C ARG A 85 -10.74 -9.73 17.53
N SER A 86 -11.18 -8.66 18.21
CA SER A 86 -10.66 -7.32 17.95
C SER A 86 -9.16 -7.27 18.23
N ILE A 87 -8.40 -6.77 17.26
CA ILE A 87 -6.96 -6.55 17.36
C ILE A 87 -6.70 -5.05 17.41
N LYS A 88 -6.10 -4.59 18.51
CA LYS A 88 -5.59 -3.23 18.63
C LYS A 88 -4.16 -3.21 18.08
N SER A 89 -4.04 -2.94 16.78
CA SER A 89 -2.78 -2.85 16.05
C SER A 89 -2.67 -1.48 15.41
N LEU A 90 -1.52 -0.83 15.62
CA LEU A 90 -1.11 0.39 14.93
C LEU A 90 -0.21 0.08 13.71
N GLY A 91 -0.11 -1.19 13.33
CA GLY A 91 0.71 -1.66 12.21
C GLY A 91 0.27 -1.09 10.85
N ASN A 92 1.23 -0.96 9.94
CA ASN A 92 1.04 -0.46 8.57
C ASN A 92 0.25 -1.40 7.66
N GLY A 93 -0.03 -2.64 8.10
CA GLY A 93 -0.79 -3.62 7.32
C GLY A 93 -2.21 -3.19 6.94
N SER A 94 -2.76 -2.19 7.64
CA SER A 94 -4.01 -1.52 7.25
C SER A 94 -3.83 -0.55 6.08
N ALA A 95 -2.70 0.17 6.04
CA ALA A 95 -2.36 1.16 5.04
C ALA A 95 -1.93 0.54 3.70
N MET A 96 -1.11 -0.52 3.75
CA MET A 96 -0.56 -1.19 2.55
C MET A 96 -1.63 -1.66 1.55
N ARG A 97 -2.82 -2.01 2.06
CA ARG A 97 -3.95 -2.55 1.30
C ARG A 97 -5.07 -1.54 1.00
N ALA A 98 -4.90 -0.27 1.40
CA ALA A 98 -5.97 0.73 1.33
C ALA A 98 -6.14 1.36 -0.07
N SER A 99 -5.18 1.16 -0.97
CA SER A 99 -5.15 1.79 -2.29
C SER A 99 -6.42 1.61 -3.15
N PRO A 100 -7.12 0.45 -3.16
CA PRO A 100 -8.33 0.30 -3.98
C PRO A 100 -9.45 1.28 -3.58
N ILE A 101 -9.51 1.67 -2.31
CA ILE A 101 -10.54 2.59 -1.80
C ILE A 101 -10.37 3.98 -2.40
N GLY A 102 -9.12 4.42 -2.59
CA GLY A 102 -8.79 5.69 -3.25
C GLY A 102 -9.30 5.78 -4.69
N TRP A 103 -9.40 4.63 -5.38
CA TRP A 103 -9.97 4.52 -6.73
C TRP A 103 -11.50 4.43 -6.71
N ALA A 104 -12.07 3.63 -5.81
CA ALA A 104 -13.49 3.31 -5.80
C ALA A 104 -14.40 4.44 -5.28
N CYS A 105 -13.91 5.27 -4.35
CA CYS A 105 -14.70 6.34 -3.74
C CYS A 105 -14.54 7.67 -4.48
N ASN A 106 -15.64 8.41 -4.66
CA ASN A 106 -15.65 9.69 -5.38
C ASN A 106 -15.61 10.94 -4.48
N GLU A 107 -15.92 10.77 -3.19
CA GLU A 107 -15.94 11.83 -2.19
C GLU A 107 -15.01 11.48 -1.03
N ALA A 108 -14.30 12.48 -0.51
CA ALA A 108 -13.29 12.28 0.52
C ALA A 108 -13.89 11.72 1.82
N GLU A 109 -15.05 12.22 2.26
CA GLU A 109 -15.67 11.77 3.50
C GLU A 109 -16.20 10.33 3.42
N ASP A 110 -16.69 9.90 2.25
CA ASP A 110 -17.08 8.51 2.02
C ASP A 110 -15.86 7.59 1.98
N LEU A 111 -14.78 8.04 1.34
CA LEU A 111 -13.49 7.35 1.32
C LEU A 111 -12.94 7.13 2.72
N LEU A 112 -12.98 8.15 3.59
CA LEU A 112 -12.46 8.05 4.96
C LEU A 112 -13.26 7.04 5.78
N ARG A 113 -14.59 7.02 5.62
CA ARG A 113 -15.46 6.01 6.25
C ARG A 113 -15.17 4.60 5.74
N GLU A 114 -14.95 4.45 4.43
CA GLU A 114 -14.68 3.14 3.83
C GLU A 114 -13.29 2.60 4.22
N ALA A 115 -12.28 3.46 4.25
CA ALA A 115 -10.93 3.13 4.74
C ALA A 115 -10.93 2.74 6.22
N GLU A 116 -11.75 3.39 7.05
CA GLU A 116 -11.95 2.98 8.45
C GLU A 116 -12.56 1.58 8.53
N LYS A 117 -13.65 1.31 7.77
CA LYS A 117 -14.26 -0.03 7.73
C LYS A 117 -13.28 -1.11 7.25
N SER A 118 -12.36 -0.80 6.33
CA SER A 118 -11.37 -1.77 5.84
C SER A 118 -10.25 -2.03 6.86
N ALA A 119 -9.92 -1.04 7.69
CA ALA A 119 -8.89 -1.16 8.73
C ALA A 119 -9.41 -1.90 9.97
N LEU A 120 -10.61 -1.54 10.44
CA LEU A 120 -11.21 -1.97 11.72
C LEU A 120 -11.14 -3.48 12.02
N PRO A 121 -11.36 -4.41 11.07
CA PRO A 121 -11.28 -5.83 11.35
C PRO A 121 -9.95 -6.24 11.98
N THR A 122 -8.82 -5.67 11.52
CA THR A 122 -7.48 -6.10 11.94
C THR A 122 -6.66 -5.03 12.65
N HIS A 123 -7.07 -3.76 12.56
CA HIS A 123 -6.38 -2.59 13.09
C HIS A 123 -7.41 -1.63 13.70
N SER A 124 -7.80 -1.92 14.95
CA SER A 124 -8.71 -1.05 15.72
C SER A 124 -8.00 0.08 16.48
N ASP A 125 -6.67 0.16 16.39
CA ASP A 125 -5.94 1.30 16.94
C ASP A 125 -6.16 2.55 16.05
N PRO A 126 -6.40 3.75 16.63
CA PRO A 126 -6.57 4.96 15.85
C PRO A 126 -5.43 5.23 14.85
N GLU A 127 -4.18 4.91 15.19
CA GLU A 127 -3.04 5.12 14.28
C GLU A 127 -3.06 4.14 13.09
N GLY A 128 -3.58 2.92 13.29
CA GLY A 128 -3.83 1.97 12.20
C GLY A 128 -4.87 2.50 11.21
N ILE A 129 -6.03 2.93 11.74
CA ILE A 129 -7.11 3.53 10.95
C ILE A 129 -6.61 4.78 10.20
N LYS A 130 -5.85 5.63 10.89
CA LYS A 130 -5.25 6.85 10.35
C LYS A 130 -4.36 6.56 9.13
N GLY A 131 -3.53 5.53 9.20
CA GLY A 131 -2.67 5.13 8.08
C GLY A 131 -3.46 4.68 6.86
N ALA A 132 -4.49 3.84 7.05
CA ALA A 132 -5.38 3.43 5.95
C ALA A 132 -6.09 4.60 5.29
N GLN A 133 -6.62 5.52 6.10
CA GLN A 133 -7.26 6.73 5.62
C GLN A 133 -6.30 7.66 4.86
N ALA A 134 -5.08 7.83 5.36
CA ALA A 134 -4.07 8.68 4.72
C ALA A 134 -3.64 8.13 3.35
N VAL A 135 -3.37 6.83 3.24
CA VAL A 135 -2.97 6.22 1.96
C VAL A 135 -4.12 6.24 0.96
N ALA A 136 -5.34 5.88 1.37
CA ALA A 136 -6.50 5.95 0.49
C ALA A 136 -6.73 7.39 -0.01
N LEU A 137 -6.61 8.39 0.88
CA LEU A 137 -6.80 9.80 0.52
C LEU A 137 -5.69 10.30 -0.41
N ALA A 138 -4.43 9.91 -0.19
CA ALA A 138 -3.31 10.28 -1.06
C ALA A 138 -3.53 9.75 -2.48
N VAL A 139 -3.96 8.49 -2.62
CA VAL A 139 -4.33 7.88 -3.92
C VAL A 139 -5.49 8.63 -4.57
N PHE A 140 -6.53 8.97 -3.80
CA PHE A 140 -7.68 9.73 -4.30
C PHE A 140 -7.30 11.13 -4.80
N LEU A 141 -6.52 11.88 -4.03
CA LEU A 141 -6.09 13.22 -4.44
C LEU A 141 -5.19 13.16 -5.67
N ALA A 142 -4.25 12.21 -5.71
CA ALA A 142 -3.40 11.95 -6.87
C ALA A 142 -4.23 11.66 -8.13
N ARG A 143 -5.21 10.75 -8.07
CA ARG A 143 -6.07 10.43 -9.24
C ARG A 143 -6.93 11.62 -9.68
N LYS A 144 -7.25 12.55 -8.76
CA LYS A 144 -8.02 13.77 -9.06
C LYS A 144 -7.14 14.89 -9.63
N GLY A 145 -5.86 14.64 -9.87
CA GLY A 145 -4.93 15.60 -10.47
C GLY A 145 -4.42 16.68 -9.52
N TYR A 146 -4.50 16.45 -8.21
CA TYR A 146 -3.92 17.37 -7.22
C TYR A 146 -2.40 17.33 -7.31
N LEU A 147 -1.76 18.49 -7.19
CA LEU A 147 -0.31 18.61 -7.13
C LEU A 147 0.24 18.00 -5.83
N LYS A 148 1.47 17.49 -5.85
CA LYS A 148 2.17 16.93 -4.68
C LYS A 148 2.07 17.80 -3.43
N GLU A 149 2.30 19.11 -3.57
CA GLU A 149 2.18 20.06 -2.46
C GLU A 149 0.76 20.16 -1.87
N GLN A 150 -0.28 19.96 -2.69
CA GLN A 150 -1.67 19.93 -2.21
C GLN A 150 -1.96 18.61 -1.50
N ILE A 151 -1.46 17.49 -2.03
CA ILE A 151 -1.57 16.17 -1.40
C ILE A 151 -0.89 16.21 -0.02
N LYS A 152 0.38 16.66 0.02
CA LYS A 152 1.16 16.84 1.24
C LYS A 152 0.38 17.62 2.29
N ARG A 153 -0.03 18.86 1.98
CA ARG A 153 -0.76 19.72 2.92
C ARG A 153 -2.02 19.07 3.45
N GLU A 154 -2.78 18.36 2.62
CA GLU A 154 -4.03 17.74 3.06
C GLU A 154 -3.79 16.53 3.97
N ILE A 155 -2.75 15.73 3.70
CA ILE A 155 -2.35 14.62 4.58
C ILE A 155 -1.84 15.15 5.92
N GLU A 156 -0.94 16.14 5.92
CA GLU A 156 -0.42 16.76 7.15
C GLU A 156 -1.57 17.35 7.98
N ARG A 157 -2.48 18.10 7.34
CA ARG A 157 -3.61 18.76 8.01
C ARG A 157 -4.59 17.77 8.65
N ARG A 158 -4.93 16.67 7.97
CA ARG A 158 -5.93 15.70 8.47
C ARG A 158 -5.36 14.70 9.47
N PHE A 159 -4.11 14.30 9.30
CA PHE A 159 -3.55 13.15 10.01
C PHE A 159 -2.34 13.49 10.90
N GLY A 160 -1.82 14.71 10.80
CA GLY A 160 -0.69 15.16 11.61
C GLY A 160 0.61 14.43 11.32
N TYR A 161 0.74 13.80 10.15
CA TYR A 161 2.02 13.25 9.70
C TYR A 161 2.96 14.38 9.33
N ASP A 162 4.25 14.22 9.64
CA ASP A 162 5.30 15.15 9.21
C ASP A 162 5.87 14.67 7.86
N LEU A 163 5.45 15.35 6.80
CA LEU A 163 5.90 15.13 5.43
C LEU A 163 6.84 16.25 4.96
N SER A 164 7.36 17.05 5.90
CA SER A 164 8.25 18.18 5.61
C SER A 164 9.73 17.79 5.59
N ARG A 165 10.05 16.62 6.12
CA ARG A 165 11.39 16.02 6.16
C ARG A 165 11.85 15.61 4.76
N GLU A 166 13.16 15.61 4.56
CA GLU A 166 13.78 15.18 3.31
C GLU A 166 14.29 13.73 3.40
N LEU A 167 14.21 12.97 2.29
CA LEU A 167 14.71 11.59 2.24
C LEU A 167 16.19 11.50 2.64
N GLU A 168 17.00 12.47 2.27
CA GLU A 168 18.44 12.51 2.61
C GLU A 168 18.67 12.60 4.12
N GLU A 169 17.77 13.23 4.86
CA GLU A 169 17.83 13.34 6.33
C GLU A 169 17.33 12.05 7.00
N ILE A 170 16.30 11.42 6.42
CA ILE A 170 15.68 10.20 6.94
C ILE A 170 16.56 8.97 6.69
N ARG A 171 17.06 8.80 5.47
CA ARG A 171 17.71 7.58 4.97
C ARG A 171 18.85 7.06 5.88
N PRO A 172 19.77 7.90 6.40
CA PRO A 172 20.90 7.42 7.20
C PRO A 172 20.49 6.79 8.53
N SER A 173 19.38 7.22 9.12
CA SER A 173 18.97 6.84 10.49
C SER A 173 17.72 5.98 10.57
N TYR A 174 16.90 5.96 9.52
CA TYR A 174 15.69 5.14 9.47
C TYR A 174 16.03 3.64 9.55
N ASN A 175 15.15 2.85 10.14
CA ASN A 175 15.30 1.40 10.24
C ASN A 175 13.92 0.76 10.07
N PHE A 176 13.87 -0.57 10.05
CA PHE A 176 12.62 -1.30 9.94
C PHE A 176 11.60 -0.87 11.01
N ASP A 177 10.46 -0.34 10.56
CA ASP A 177 9.33 0.06 11.37
C ASP A 177 8.02 -0.32 10.65
N ALA A 178 7.36 -1.37 11.15
CA ALA A 178 6.09 -1.86 10.59
C ALA A 178 4.85 -1.15 11.17
N THR A 179 5.01 0.07 11.71
CA THR A 179 3.91 0.87 12.24
C THR A 179 3.40 1.88 11.21
N CYS A 180 2.11 2.21 11.24
CA CYS A 180 1.57 3.30 10.43
C CYS A 180 2.35 4.61 10.63
N PRO A 181 2.53 5.14 11.86
CA PRO A 181 3.26 6.39 12.06
C PRO A 181 4.74 6.33 11.66
N GLY A 182 5.37 5.15 11.74
CA GLY A 182 6.77 4.97 11.40
C GLY A 182 7.04 4.76 9.91
N SER A 183 6.10 4.21 9.13
CA SER A 183 6.34 3.85 7.72
C SER A 183 5.49 4.61 6.70
N VAL A 184 4.24 4.97 7.03
CA VAL A 184 3.35 5.66 6.09
C VAL A 184 3.90 7.03 5.69
N PRO A 185 4.36 7.88 6.62
CA PRO A 185 4.97 9.17 6.25
C PRO A 185 6.17 8.99 5.33
N GLU A 186 7.01 8.00 5.60
CA GLU A 186 8.24 7.75 4.84
C GLU A 186 7.96 7.28 3.41
N ALA A 187 6.98 6.40 3.24
CA ALA A 187 6.53 5.98 1.93
C ALA A 187 5.92 7.15 1.14
N LEU A 188 5.14 8.02 1.80
CA LEU A 188 4.56 9.19 1.17
C LEU A 188 5.62 10.24 0.81
N ILE A 189 6.65 10.44 1.63
CA ILE A 189 7.80 11.30 1.31
C ILE A 189 8.55 10.74 0.10
N GLY A 190 8.76 9.41 0.03
CA GLY A 190 9.31 8.72 -1.15
C GLY A 190 8.55 9.06 -2.44
N PHE A 191 7.22 9.07 -2.38
CA PHE A 191 6.40 9.56 -3.49
C PHE A 191 6.55 11.07 -3.73
N LEU A 192 6.48 11.90 -2.69
CA LEU A 192 6.50 13.36 -2.81
C LEU A 192 7.79 13.87 -3.46
N GLU A 193 8.93 13.25 -3.16
CA GLU A 193 10.22 13.61 -3.76
C GLU A 193 10.48 12.95 -5.12
N SER A 194 9.63 12.05 -5.59
CA SER A 194 9.88 11.31 -6.85
C SER A 194 9.70 12.15 -8.13
N ASP A 195 10.27 11.70 -9.25
CA ASP A 195 10.02 12.30 -10.57
C ASP A 195 9.16 11.41 -11.48
N ASP A 196 9.17 10.10 -11.23
CA ASP A 196 8.36 9.13 -11.95
C ASP A 196 7.99 7.93 -11.06
N PHE A 197 7.24 6.98 -11.62
CA PHE A 197 6.80 5.78 -10.90
C PHE A 197 7.96 4.93 -10.38
N GLY A 198 8.98 4.69 -11.20
CA GLY A 198 10.13 3.88 -10.78
C GLY A 198 10.95 4.62 -9.72
N ASP A 199 11.16 5.91 -9.90
CA ASP A 199 11.85 6.75 -8.92
C ASP A 199 11.17 6.74 -7.55
N ALA A 200 9.83 6.79 -7.50
CA ALA A 200 9.07 6.64 -6.25
C ALA A 200 9.36 5.31 -5.54
N LEU A 201 9.46 4.21 -6.29
CA LEU A 201 9.81 2.91 -5.70
C LEU A 201 11.24 2.89 -5.19
N ARG A 202 12.22 3.41 -5.96
CA ARG A 202 13.62 3.45 -5.52
C ARG A 202 13.79 4.25 -4.25
N LYS A 203 13.16 5.43 -4.19
CA LYS A 203 13.18 6.32 -3.04
C LYS A 203 12.62 5.64 -1.80
N ALA A 204 11.42 5.05 -1.90
CA ALA A 204 10.79 4.33 -0.80
C ALA A 204 11.62 3.11 -0.33
N ILE A 205 12.11 2.28 -1.24
CA ILE A 205 12.89 1.07 -0.92
C ILE A 205 14.25 1.45 -0.30
N SER A 206 14.90 2.49 -0.81
CA SER A 206 16.21 2.94 -0.33
C SER A 206 16.21 3.50 1.09
N LEU A 207 15.05 3.69 1.69
CA LEU A 207 14.97 3.98 3.12
C LEU A 207 15.35 2.77 3.98
N GLY A 208 15.36 1.55 3.44
CA GLY A 208 15.90 0.36 4.12
C GLY A 208 15.12 -0.05 5.37
N GLY A 209 13.80 0.14 5.35
CA GLY A 209 12.90 -0.38 6.40
C GLY A 209 12.02 -1.50 5.88
N ASP A 210 10.70 -1.36 6.11
CA ASP A 210 9.69 -2.30 5.65
C ASP A 210 9.43 -2.12 4.14
N ALA A 211 10.39 -2.57 3.34
CA ALA A 211 10.59 -2.09 1.98
C ALA A 211 9.46 -2.45 1.00
N ASP A 212 8.85 -3.63 1.13
CA ASP A 212 7.67 -4.02 0.33
C ASP A 212 6.47 -3.14 0.64
N THR A 213 6.17 -2.92 1.92
CA THR A 213 5.07 -2.05 2.35
C THR A 213 5.30 -0.59 1.97
N GLN A 214 6.50 -0.08 2.18
CA GLN A 214 6.84 1.30 1.79
C GLN A 214 6.72 1.49 0.28
N ALA A 215 7.23 0.53 -0.51
CA ALA A 215 7.13 0.56 -1.96
C ALA A 215 5.68 0.38 -2.45
N ALA A 216 4.87 -0.47 -1.80
CA ALA A 216 3.46 -0.65 -2.13
C ALA A 216 2.67 0.64 -1.92
N ILE A 217 2.89 1.33 -0.80
CA ILE A 217 2.24 2.62 -0.52
C ILE A 217 2.71 3.70 -1.52
N ALA A 218 4.02 3.86 -1.70
CA ALA A 218 4.57 4.85 -2.63
C ALA A 218 4.12 4.59 -4.07
N GLY A 219 4.17 3.34 -4.51
CA GLY A 219 3.73 2.89 -5.83
C GLY A 219 2.24 3.09 -6.06
N ALA A 220 1.40 2.90 -5.05
CA ALA A 220 -0.03 3.17 -5.15
C ALA A 220 -0.31 4.63 -5.50
N VAL A 221 0.31 5.56 -4.79
CA VAL A 221 0.13 7.01 -5.00
C VAL A 221 0.81 7.45 -6.29
N ALA A 222 2.02 6.96 -6.57
CA ALA A 222 2.77 7.28 -7.78
C ALA A 222 2.02 6.86 -9.05
N HIS A 223 1.42 5.65 -9.07
CA HIS A 223 0.61 5.24 -10.21
C HIS A 223 -0.61 6.14 -10.39
N ALA A 224 -1.29 6.52 -9.30
CA ALA A 224 -2.41 7.46 -9.38
C ALA A 224 -2.01 8.84 -9.91
N TYR A 225 -0.81 9.31 -9.56
CA TYR A 225 -0.32 10.65 -9.89
C TYR A 225 0.28 10.73 -11.30
N TYR A 226 1.15 9.78 -11.67
CA TYR A 226 1.85 9.78 -12.96
C TYR A 226 1.03 9.16 -14.10
N GLY A 227 -0.11 8.54 -13.78
CA GLY A 227 -1.05 8.01 -14.79
C GLY A 227 -0.57 6.75 -15.51
N GLY A 228 0.51 6.10 -15.04
CA GLY A 228 1.02 4.90 -15.68
C GLY A 228 2.13 4.19 -14.90
N ILE A 229 2.40 2.97 -15.34
CA ILE A 229 3.51 2.12 -14.91
C ILE A 229 4.25 1.70 -16.18
N PRO A 230 5.60 1.65 -16.20
CA PRO A 230 6.32 1.08 -17.34
C PRO A 230 5.81 -0.32 -17.69
N GLY A 231 5.48 -0.56 -18.96
CA GLY A 231 4.77 -1.77 -19.41
C GLY A 231 5.48 -3.07 -19.01
N GLU A 232 6.82 -3.10 -19.08
CA GLU A 232 7.63 -4.25 -18.65
C GLU A 232 7.41 -4.60 -17.17
N MET A 233 7.24 -3.60 -16.29
CA MET A 233 6.99 -3.84 -14.88
C MET A 233 5.59 -4.44 -14.67
N VAL A 234 4.59 -4.00 -15.45
CA VAL A 234 3.24 -4.58 -15.41
C VAL A 234 3.27 -6.05 -15.85
N GLU A 235 3.96 -6.35 -16.94
CA GLU A 235 4.10 -7.72 -17.47
C GLU A 235 4.79 -8.63 -16.46
N LYS A 236 5.95 -8.22 -15.93
CA LYS A 236 6.71 -8.99 -14.94
C LYS A 236 5.91 -9.23 -13.67
N SER A 237 5.23 -8.21 -13.14
CA SER A 237 4.37 -8.38 -11.98
C SER A 237 3.24 -9.37 -12.26
N ARG A 238 2.53 -9.26 -13.38
CA ARG A 238 1.45 -10.20 -13.74
C ARG A 238 1.92 -11.65 -13.83
N MET A 239 3.14 -11.89 -14.33
CA MET A 239 3.71 -13.24 -14.41
C MET A 239 3.96 -13.88 -13.03
N LEU A 240 4.17 -13.06 -12.00
CA LEU A 240 4.40 -13.52 -10.63
C LEU A 240 3.10 -13.72 -9.85
N LEU A 241 1.95 -13.25 -10.37
CA LEU A 241 0.67 -13.32 -9.67
C LEU A 241 -0.11 -14.60 -9.97
N PRO A 242 -0.89 -15.12 -9.01
CA PRO A 242 -1.90 -16.12 -9.26
C PRO A 242 -2.92 -15.63 -10.31
N SER A 243 -3.38 -16.53 -11.18
CA SER A 243 -4.35 -16.20 -12.22
C SER A 243 -5.66 -15.59 -11.67
N GLU A 244 -6.06 -15.95 -10.44
CA GLU A 244 -7.23 -15.35 -9.81
C GLU A 244 -7.00 -13.89 -9.40
N PHE A 245 -5.79 -13.51 -8.99
CA PHE A 245 -5.46 -12.12 -8.67
C PHE A 245 -5.51 -11.26 -9.93
N VAL A 246 -4.90 -11.75 -11.02
CA VAL A 246 -4.91 -11.07 -12.32
C VAL A 246 -6.35 -10.78 -12.77
N LYS A 247 -7.25 -11.76 -12.66
CA LYS A 247 -8.68 -11.57 -13.01
C LYS A 247 -9.36 -10.50 -12.16
N ILE A 248 -9.16 -10.51 -10.84
CA ILE A 248 -9.75 -9.49 -9.96
C ILE A 248 -9.20 -8.10 -10.27
N ILE A 249 -7.90 -7.99 -10.52
CA ILE A 249 -7.26 -6.73 -10.92
C ILE A 249 -7.90 -6.22 -12.22
N ASP A 250 -8.06 -7.06 -13.24
CA ASP A 250 -8.66 -6.68 -14.52
C ASP A 250 -10.12 -6.22 -14.35
N ILE A 251 -10.92 -6.93 -13.56
CA ILE A 251 -12.30 -6.53 -13.26
C ILE A 251 -12.33 -5.20 -12.50
N PHE A 252 -11.46 -5.03 -11.50
CA PHE A 252 -11.39 -3.81 -10.71
C PHE A 252 -11.02 -2.60 -11.57
N VAL A 253 -9.99 -2.74 -12.41
CA VAL A 253 -9.59 -1.73 -13.39
C VAL A 253 -10.79 -1.40 -14.27
N ASN A 254 -11.37 -2.36 -14.99
CA ASN A 254 -12.51 -2.09 -15.88
C ASN A 254 -13.73 -1.44 -15.20
N THR A 255 -13.91 -1.66 -13.89
CA THR A 255 -15.03 -1.08 -13.12
C THR A 255 -14.77 0.37 -12.72
N TYR A 256 -13.52 0.71 -12.39
CA TYR A 256 -13.16 2.01 -11.81
C TYR A 256 -12.24 2.88 -12.69
N ASP A 257 -11.82 2.39 -13.86
CA ASP A 257 -10.98 3.08 -14.88
C ASP A 257 -11.79 3.97 -15.82
N VAL A 258 -12.79 4.68 -15.29
CA VAL A 258 -13.75 5.44 -16.11
C VAL A 258 -13.40 6.93 -16.17
N PHE A 259 -12.19 7.35 -15.81
CA PHE A 259 -11.78 8.75 -15.77
C PHE A 259 -10.33 8.98 -16.19
#